data_AF-A0A4R0I543-F1
#
_entry.id   AF-A0A4R0I543-F1
#
_cell.length_a   1.000
_cell.length_b   1.000
_cell.length_c   1.000
_cell.angle_alpha   90.00
_cell.angle_beta   90.00
_cell.angle_gamma   90.00
#
_symmetry.space_group_name_H-M   'P 1'
#
loop_
_entity.id
_entity.type
_entity.pdbx_description
1 polymer ?
#
loop_
_entity_poly.entity_id
_entity_poly.type
_entity_poly.pdbx_seq_one_letter_code
_entity_poly.pdbx_strand_id
1 'polypeptide(L)'
;MTEHHVDWQALEVEGVDNVIVQAARSISKNERYRHAVEIEDLQQDARILVATKPDLQECVYEGSLGLLHHRLVHDLKDQYKTEARRKDKTQSFDELWERVGGVE
;
A
#
# COMPACT_ATOMS: atom_id res chain seq x y z
N MET A 1 -5.74 -14.81 -24.49
CA MET A 1 -5.64 -15.10 -23.06
C MET A 1 -4.25 -14.67 -22.65
N THR A 2 -4.11 -13.46 -22.09
CA THR A 2 -2.85 -13.03 -21.49
C THR A 2 -2.66 -13.85 -20.22
N GLU A 3 -1.71 -14.75 -20.24
CA GLU A 3 -1.25 -15.48 -19.07
C GLU A 3 -0.84 -14.44 -18.02
N HIS A 4 -1.51 -14.43 -16.86
CA HIS A 4 -1.10 -13.57 -15.75
C HIS A 4 0.21 -14.15 -15.19
N HIS A 5 1.33 -13.76 -15.80
CA HIS A 5 2.64 -14.23 -15.40
C HIS A 5 3.01 -13.53 -14.09
N VAL A 6 3.03 -14.32 -13.02
CA VAL A 6 3.59 -13.86 -11.74
C VAL A 6 5.10 -13.93 -11.86
N ASP A 7 5.73 -12.77 -11.68
CA ASP A 7 7.17 -12.60 -11.80
C ASP A 7 7.76 -12.18 -10.44
N TRP A 8 8.23 -13.18 -9.70
CA TRP A 8 8.88 -12.95 -8.41
C TRP A 8 10.30 -12.38 -8.54
N GLN A 9 10.93 -12.51 -9.72
CA GLN A 9 12.28 -11.97 -9.96
C GLN A 9 12.28 -10.44 -9.96
N ALA A 10 11.13 -9.82 -10.25
CA ALA A 10 10.96 -8.37 -10.11
C ALA A 10 11.29 -7.85 -8.69
N LEU A 11 11.12 -8.67 -7.65
CA LEU A 11 11.45 -8.31 -6.26
C LEU A 11 12.95 -8.35 -5.96
N GLU A 12 13.73 -9.04 -6.78
CA GLU A 12 15.19 -9.18 -6.63
C GLU A 12 15.95 -8.02 -7.30
N VAL A 13 15.25 -7.19 -8.09
CA VAL A 13 15.84 -6.01 -8.72
C VAL A 13 16.23 -4.97 -7.67
N GLU A 14 17.45 -4.43 -7.82
CA GLU A 14 18.01 -3.48 -6.87
C GLU A 14 17.09 -2.25 -6.68
N GLY A 15 16.84 -1.91 -5.42
CA GLY A 15 16.02 -0.76 -5.04
C GLY A 15 14.51 -1.01 -4.99
N VAL A 16 14.00 -2.12 -5.54
CA VAL A 16 12.56 -2.44 -5.53
C VAL A 16 12.04 -2.65 -4.10
N ASP A 17 12.75 -3.39 -3.25
CA ASP A 17 12.33 -3.60 -1.86
C ASP A 17 12.26 -2.27 -1.08
N ASN A 18 13.21 -1.36 -1.31
CA ASN A 18 13.14 -0.01 -0.71
C ASN A 18 11.91 0.77 -1.22
N VAL A 19 11.60 0.71 -2.52
CA VAL A 19 10.39 1.35 -3.06
C VAL A 19 9.12 0.80 -2.41
N ILE A 20 9.04 -0.52 -2.21
CA ILE A 20 7.93 -1.18 -1.51
C ILE A 20 7.79 -0.64 -0.09
N VAL A 21 8.89 -0.58 0.67
CA VAL A 21 8.88 -0.05 2.04
C VAL A 21 8.45 1.41 2.08
N GLN A 22 8.91 2.25 1.14
CA GLN A 22 8.49 3.65 1.08
C GLN A 22 7.03 3.83 0.66
N ALA A 23 6.53 3.00 -0.25
CA ALA A 23 5.13 3.01 -0.65
C ALA A 23 4.21 2.63 0.53
N ALA A 24 4.53 1.54 1.24
CA ALA A 24 3.81 1.12 2.44
C ALA A 24 3.83 2.21 3.53
N ARG A 25 4.99 2.84 3.79
CA ARG A 25 5.11 3.97 4.72
C ARG A 25 4.27 5.18 4.32
N SER A 26 4.12 5.44 3.02
CA SER A 26 3.29 6.54 2.51
C SER A 26 1.80 6.31 2.80
N ILE A 27 1.37 5.05 2.83
CA ILE A 27 -0.02 4.69 3.20
C ILE A 27 -0.19 4.69 4.72
N SER A 28 0.71 4.05 5.47
CA SER A 28 0.56 3.94 6.93
C SER A 28 0.60 5.30 7.64
N LYS A 29 1.34 6.28 7.10
CA LYS A 29 1.37 7.66 7.62
C LYS A 29 0.14 8.47 7.26
N ASN A 30 -0.67 8.02 6.31
CA ASN A 30 -1.87 8.73 5.91
C ASN A 30 -2.98 8.49 6.94
N GLU A 31 -3.48 9.56 7.55
CA GLU A 31 -4.48 9.49 8.63
C GLU A 31 -5.71 8.62 8.28
N ARG A 32 -6.14 8.66 7.02
CA ARG A 32 -7.27 7.88 6.53
C ARG A 32 -7.03 6.37 6.53
N TYR A 33 -5.79 5.93 6.40
CA TYR A 33 -5.43 4.51 6.26
C TYR A 33 -4.64 3.97 7.44
N ARG A 34 -4.10 4.83 8.31
CA ARG A 34 -3.26 4.48 9.47
C ARG A 34 -3.85 3.38 10.35
N HIS A 35 -5.16 3.40 10.52
CA HIS A 35 -5.88 2.44 11.36
C HIS A 35 -6.56 1.32 10.58
N ALA A 36 -6.55 1.41 9.25
CA ALA A 36 -7.23 0.48 8.36
C ALA A 36 -6.42 -0.80 8.14
N VAL A 37 -5.09 -0.71 8.14
CA VAL A 37 -4.18 -1.80 7.79
C VAL A 37 -2.81 -1.59 8.44
N GLU A 38 -2.17 -2.69 8.85
CA GLU A 38 -0.82 -2.69 9.43
C GLU A 38 0.26 -2.50 8.34
N ILE A 39 1.44 -2.04 8.74
CA ILE A 39 2.49 -1.73 7.76
C ILE A 39 3.10 -3.00 7.14
N GLU A 40 3.17 -4.09 7.90
CA GLU A 40 3.63 -5.39 7.42
C GLU A 40 2.72 -5.91 6.30
N ASP A 41 1.39 -5.83 6.48
CA ASP A 41 0.40 -6.22 5.49
C ASP A 41 0.52 -5.37 4.21
N LEU A 42 0.69 -4.05 4.35
CA LEU A 42 0.92 -3.15 3.21
C LEU A 42 2.17 -3.53 2.41
N GLN A 43 3.25 -3.92 3.08
CA GLN A 43 4.48 -4.35 2.41
C GLN A 43 4.30 -5.69 1.70
N GLN A 44 3.57 -6.63 2.31
CA GLN A 44 3.27 -7.92 1.70
C GLN A 44 2.42 -7.75 0.45
N ASP A 45 1.34 -6.98 0.54
CA ASP A 45 0.47 -6.68 -0.59
C ASP A 45 1.21 -5.94 -1.69
N ALA A 46 2.08 -5.00 -1.32
CA ALA A 46 2.92 -4.30 -2.28
C ALA A 46 3.84 -5.27 -3.04
N ARG A 47 4.46 -6.26 -2.37
CA ARG A 47 5.25 -7.31 -3.04
C ARG A 47 4.41 -8.12 -4.02
N ILE A 48 3.20 -8.50 -3.60
CA ILE A 48 2.25 -9.24 -4.46
C ILE A 48 1.89 -8.39 -5.68
N LEU A 49 1.55 -7.12 -5.51
CA LEU A 49 1.21 -6.22 -6.61
C LEU A 49 2.37 -6.10 -7.59
N VAL A 50 3.59 -5.83 -7.12
CA VAL A 50 4.78 -5.74 -7.99
C VAL A 50 5.01 -7.05 -8.76
N ALA A 51 4.85 -8.20 -8.10
CA ALA A 51 5.05 -9.50 -8.74
C ALA A 51 3.92 -9.89 -9.71
N THR A 52 2.72 -9.31 -9.62
CA THR A 52 1.54 -9.77 -10.37
C THR A 52 1.00 -8.79 -11.39
N LYS A 53 1.38 -7.51 -11.31
CA LYS A 53 0.87 -6.44 -12.18
C LYS A 53 1.87 -6.07 -13.28
N PRO A 54 1.53 -6.31 -14.56
CA PRO A 54 2.44 -6.02 -15.67
C PRO A 54 2.91 -4.56 -15.75
N ASP A 55 2.06 -3.59 -15.42
CA ASP A 55 2.38 -2.16 -15.45
C ASP A 55 3.36 -1.75 -14.33
N LEU A 56 3.40 -2.50 -13.22
CA LEU A 56 4.40 -2.32 -12.17
C LEU A 56 5.71 -3.04 -12.54
N GLN A 57 5.63 -4.24 -13.09
CA GLN A 57 6.79 -4.98 -13.62
C GLN A 57 7.51 -4.17 -14.72
N GLU A 58 6.78 -3.53 -15.61
CA GLU A 58 7.33 -2.61 -16.62
C GLU A 58 8.18 -1.51 -15.94
N CYS A 59 7.67 -0.87 -14.88
CA CYS A 59 8.42 0.15 -14.16
C CYS A 59 9.70 -0.40 -13.51
N VAL A 60 9.66 -1.64 -13.02
CA VAL A 60 10.83 -2.32 -12.45
C VAL A 60 11.90 -2.53 -13.53
N TYR A 61 11.52 -3.11 -14.66
CA TYR A 61 12.47 -3.49 -15.71
C TYR A 61 12.97 -2.30 -16.55
N GLU A 62 12.21 -1.22 -16.62
CA GLU A 62 12.68 0.05 -17.18
C GLU A 62 13.58 0.84 -16.21
N GLY A 63 13.73 0.41 -14.96
CA GLY A 63 14.48 1.14 -13.93
C GLY A 63 13.77 2.40 -13.43
N SER A 64 12.49 2.55 -13.70
CA SER A 64 11.66 3.72 -13.39
C SER A 64 11.13 3.68 -11.94
N LEU A 65 12.03 3.59 -10.94
CA LEU A 65 11.67 3.39 -9.52
C LEU A 65 10.74 4.49 -8.95
N GLY A 66 10.85 5.73 -9.44
CA GLY A 66 9.96 6.82 -9.03
C GLY A 66 8.52 6.62 -9.53
N LEU A 67 8.36 6.12 -10.76
CA LEU A 67 7.05 5.78 -11.32
C LEU A 67 6.46 4.55 -10.64
N LEU A 68 7.30 3.54 -10.37
CA LEU A 68 6.93 2.37 -9.58
C LEU A 68 6.34 2.79 -8.23
N HIS A 69 7.03 3.65 -7.48
CA HIS A 69 6.53 4.16 -6.21
C HIS A 69 5.16 4.84 -6.35
N HIS A 70 5.02 5.74 -7.33
CA HIS A 70 3.77 6.46 -7.54
C HIS A 70 2.59 5.53 -7.86
N ARG A 71 2.78 4.58 -8.80
CA ARG A 71 1.74 3.62 -9.18
C ARG A 71 1.40 2.66 -8.04
N LEU A 72 2.40 2.15 -7.34
CA LEU A 72 2.22 1.26 -6.21
C LEU A 72 1.44 1.91 -5.05
N VAL A 73 1.73 3.18 -4.74
CA VAL A 73 0.95 3.95 -3.75
C VAL A 73 -0.50 4.13 -4.20
N HIS A 74 -0.75 4.39 -5.49
CA HIS A 74 -2.10 4.50 -6.01
C HIS A 74 -2.87 3.19 -5.87
N ASP A 75 -2.27 2.07 -6.24
CA ASP A 75 -2.87 0.75 -6.16
C ASP A 75 -3.20 0.33 -4.72
N LEU A 76 -2.27 0.54 -3.79
CA LEU A 76 -2.51 0.27 -2.37
C LEU A 76 -3.66 1.12 -1.82
N LYS A 77 -3.75 2.41 -2.21
CA LYS A 77 -4.87 3.26 -1.80
C LYS A 77 -6.20 2.70 -2.30
N ASP A 78 -6.27 2.28 -3.55
CA ASP A 78 -7.51 1.77 -4.12
C ASP A 78 -7.93 0.44 -3.49
N GLN A 79 -6.97 -0.47 -3.23
CA GLN A 79 -7.23 -1.72 -2.54
C GLN A 79 -7.81 -1.49 -1.13
N TYR A 80 -7.23 -0.58 -0.36
CA TYR A 80 -7.64 -0.32 1.03
C TYR A 80 -8.72 0.76 1.18
N LYS A 81 -9.19 1.36 0.08
CA LYS A 81 -10.20 2.43 0.08
C LYS A 81 -11.50 2.00 0.75
N THR A 82 -11.92 0.75 0.51
CA THR A 82 -13.17 0.20 1.03
C THR A 82 -13.04 -0.11 2.52
N GLU A 83 -11.93 -0.71 2.95
CA GLU A 83 -11.68 -1.04 4.36
C GLU A 83 -11.50 0.23 5.21
N ALA A 84 -10.77 1.22 4.72
CA ALA A 84 -10.67 2.53 5.37
C ALA A 84 -12.06 3.17 5.56
N ARG A 85 -12.91 3.16 4.52
CA ARG A 85 -14.28 3.67 4.61
C ARG A 85 -15.17 2.90 5.58
N ARG A 86 -14.94 1.59 5.76
CA ARG A 86 -15.67 0.76 6.72
C ARG A 86 -15.25 1.11 8.14
N LYS A 87 -13.94 1.12 8.42
CA LYS A 87 -13.41 1.50 9.75
C LYS A 87 -13.80 2.91 10.16
N ASP A 88 -13.78 3.89 9.26
CA ASP A 88 -14.25 5.26 9.52
C ASP A 88 -15.70 5.29 10.04
N LYS A 89 -16.54 4.34 9.62
CA LYS A 89 -17.96 4.25 10.02
C LYS A 89 -18.19 3.39 11.27
N THR A 90 -17.20 2.62 11.69
CA THR A 90 -17.32 1.64 12.80
C THR A 90 -16.51 2.05 14.02
N GLN A 91 -15.93 3.26 14.04
CA GLN A 91 -15.16 3.76 15.19
C GLN A 91 -15.98 3.65 16.49
N SER A 92 -15.38 3.01 17.49
CA SER A 92 -15.95 2.90 18.82
C SER A 92 -15.96 4.26 19.54
N PHE A 93 -16.79 4.41 20.56
CA PHE A 93 -16.88 5.65 21.34
C PHE A 93 -15.52 6.07 21.92
N ASP A 94 -14.70 5.11 22.37
CA ASP A 94 -13.37 5.36 22.94
C ASP A 94 -12.37 5.90 21.91
N GLU A 95 -12.37 5.36 20.69
CA GLU A 95 -11.53 5.86 19.58
C GLU A 95 -11.97 7.27 19.13
N LEU A 96 -13.28 7.54 19.20
CA LEU A 96 -13.83 8.87 18.96
C LEU A 96 -13.38 9.84 20.05
N TRP A 97 -13.45 9.44 21.31
CA TRP A 97 -13.08 10.22 22.50
C TRP A 97 -11.58 10.59 22.52
N GLU A 98 -10.69 9.65 22.17
CA GLU A 98 -9.25 9.94 22.00
C GLU A 98 -9.00 10.95 20.87
N ARG A 99 -9.73 10.87 19.76
CA ARG A 99 -9.56 11.77 18.60
C ARG A 99 -10.01 13.20 18.88
N VAL A 100 -11.08 13.41 19.65
CA VAL A 100 -11.53 14.76 20.04
C VAL A 100 -10.78 15.33 21.25
N GLY A 101 -9.79 14.60 21.79
CA GLY A 101 -8.94 15.08 22.87
C GLY A 101 -9.73 15.29 24.17
N GLY A 102 -10.44 14.24 24.60
CA GLY A 102 -11.28 14.18 25.81
C GLY A 102 -11.01 15.29 26.82
N VAL A 103 -11.89 16.28 26.83
CA VAL A 103 -11.87 17.34 27.84
C VAL A 103 -12.61 16.79 29.06
N GLU A 104 -11.87 16.66 30.16
CA GLU A 104 -12.41 16.33 31.50
C GLU A 104 -13.52 17.30 31.94
#